data_AF-G9KU44-F1
#
_entry.id   AF-G9KU44-F1
#
_cell.length_a   1.000
_cell.length_b   1.000
_cell.length_c   1.000
_cell.angle_alpha   90.00
_cell.angle_beta   90.00
_cell.angle_gamma   90.00
#
_symmetry.space_group_name_H-M   'P 1'
#
loop_
_entity.id
_entity.type
_entity.pdbx_description
1 polymer ?
#
loop_
_entity_poly.entity_id
_entity_poly.type
_entity_poly.pdbx_seq_one_letter_code
_entity_poly.pdbx_strand_id
1 'polypeptide(L)'
;MVLISARLVLLTLCGWVLCWTLVNLFRSHSVLNLLFLGYPFGVYVPLCCFHQDSRAHLLLTDYNYMVQHQAVEESASTVGGLAKSKDFLSLLLESLKEQFNNATPIPTHSCPLSPDLIRNEVECLKADFNHRIKEVLFNSLFSAYYVAFLPLCFVKSTQYYDMRWSCEHLIMVWINAFVMLTTQLLPSKYCDLLHKSAAHLGKWQKLEHGSYSNAPQHIWSENTIWPQGVLVRHSRCLYRAMGPYNVAVPSDVSHARFYFLFHRPLRLLNLLILIEGSVVFYQLYSLLRSEKWNHTLSMALILFCNYYVLFKLLRDRIVLGRAYSYPLNSYELKA
;
A
#
# COMPACT_ATOMS: atom_id res chain seq x y z
N MET A 1 11.49 20.56 32.65
CA MET A 1 11.10 22.00 32.52
C MET A 1 11.65 22.63 31.25
N VAL A 2 12.98 22.70 31.05
CA VAL A 2 13.60 23.36 29.87
C VAL A 2 13.17 22.79 28.51
N LEU A 3 13.08 21.46 28.37
CA LEU A 3 12.63 20.83 27.12
C LEU A 3 11.15 21.14 26.80
N ILE A 4 10.32 21.27 27.84
CA ILE A 4 8.89 21.55 27.71
C ILE A 4 8.69 23.03 27.34
N SER A 5 9.41 23.95 27.99
CA SER A 5 9.38 25.37 27.64
C SER A 5 9.92 25.61 26.22
N ALA A 6 11.00 24.93 25.82
CA ALA A 6 11.53 25.03 24.46
C ALA A 6 10.53 24.54 23.40
N ARG A 7 9.84 23.41 23.64
CA ARG A 7 8.76 22.93 22.76
C ARG A 7 7.60 23.91 22.68
N LEU A 8 7.20 24.49 23.81
CA LEU A 8 6.12 25.47 23.86
C LEU A 8 6.47 26.73 23.06
N VAL A 9 7.68 27.27 23.26
CA VAL A 9 8.18 28.45 22.54
C VAL A 9 8.25 28.18 21.04
N LEU A 10 8.76 27.01 20.64
CA LEU A 10 8.81 26.61 19.23
C LEU A 10 7.41 26.50 18.61
N LEU A 11 6.45 25.91 19.32
CA LEU A 11 5.06 25.79 18.87
C LEU A 11 4.40 27.16 18.74
N THR A 12 4.59 28.06 19.71
CA THR A 12 4.04 29.41 19.66
C THR A 12 4.64 30.24 18.53
N LEU A 13 5.96 30.12 18.28
CA LEU A 13 6.62 30.78 17.17
C LEU A 13 6.13 30.25 15.83
N CYS A 14 6.02 28.92 15.68
CA CYS A 14 5.51 28.30 14.47
C CYS A 14 4.05 28.70 14.20
N GLY A 15 3.20 28.70 15.23
CA GLY A 15 1.82 29.15 15.15
C GLY A 15 1.69 30.63 14.78
N TRP A 16 2.53 31.49 15.36
CA TRP A 16 2.58 32.91 15.01
C TRP A 16 2.98 33.13 13.54
N VAL A 17 4.03 32.45 13.07
CA VAL A 17 4.49 32.52 11.67
C VAL A 17 3.44 31.98 10.71
N LEU A 18 2.74 30.90 11.06
CA LEU A 18 1.62 30.37 10.28
C LEU A 18 0.48 31.39 10.17
N CYS A 19 0.08 32.00 11.27
CA CYS A 19 -0.97 33.02 11.27
C CYS A 19 -0.56 34.25 10.44
N TRP A 20 0.68 34.72 10.61
CA TRP A 20 1.23 35.83 9.85
C TRP A 20 1.24 35.53 8.35
N THR A 21 1.76 34.35 7.95
CA THR A 21 1.85 33.95 6.55
C THR A 21 0.47 33.80 5.91
N LEU A 22 -0.50 33.23 6.63
CA LEU A 22 -1.91 33.17 6.19
C LEU A 22 -2.48 34.56 5.96
N VAL A 23 -2.39 35.46 6.94
CA VAL A 23 -2.88 36.85 6.81
C VAL A 23 -2.23 37.56 5.63
N ASN A 24 -0.92 37.39 5.45
CA ASN A 24 -0.19 37.98 4.34
C ASN A 24 -0.61 37.40 2.98
N LEU A 25 -0.90 36.10 2.92
CA LEU A 25 -1.39 35.41 1.73
C LEU A 25 -2.79 35.91 1.34
N PHE A 26 -3.70 36.03 2.30
CA PHE A 26 -5.05 36.59 2.11
C PHE A 26 -5.01 38.06 1.67
N ARG A 27 -4.05 38.83 2.17
CA ARG A 27 -3.89 40.25 1.81
C ARG A 27 -3.27 40.45 0.42
N SER A 28 -2.45 39.51 -0.04
CA SER A 28 -1.62 39.68 -1.23
C SER A 28 -2.16 38.97 -2.49
N HIS A 29 -3.05 37.98 -2.34
CA HIS A 29 -3.54 37.17 -3.45
C HIS A 29 -5.08 37.14 -3.54
N SER A 30 -5.58 36.88 -4.75
CA SER A 30 -7.02 36.77 -5.01
C SER A 30 -7.64 35.52 -4.37
N VAL A 31 -8.94 35.57 -4.10
CA VAL A 31 -9.73 34.45 -3.54
C VAL A 31 -9.62 33.17 -4.39
N LEU A 32 -9.48 33.31 -5.72
CA LEU A 32 -9.27 32.18 -6.63
C LEU A 32 -7.94 31.46 -6.37
N ASN A 33 -6.87 32.18 -6.05
CA ASN A 33 -5.58 31.55 -5.73
C ASN A 33 -5.62 30.83 -4.37
N LEU A 34 -6.41 31.35 -3.44
CA LEU A 34 -6.65 30.72 -2.13
C LEU A 34 -7.46 29.43 -2.25
N LEU A 35 -8.31 29.27 -3.28
CA LEU A 35 -9.00 28.01 -3.54
C LEU A 35 -8.04 26.86 -3.88
N PHE A 36 -6.90 27.12 -4.53
CA PHE A 36 -5.89 26.08 -4.76
C PHE A 36 -5.29 25.54 -3.45
N LEU A 37 -5.19 26.37 -2.40
CA LEU A 37 -4.73 25.90 -1.09
C LEU A 37 -5.69 24.87 -0.47
N GLY A 38 -7.00 25.06 -0.70
CA GLY A 38 -8.08 24.21 -0.20
C GLY A 38 -8.52 23.09 -1.16
N TYR A 39 -8.05 23.08 -2.41
CA TYR A 39 -8.51 22.14 -3.45
C TYR A 39 -8.34 20.67 -3.03
N PRO A 40 -7.19 20.25 -2.48
CA PRO A 40 -7.03 18.89 -1.98
C PRO A 40 -7.99 18.58 -0.83
N PHE A 41 -8.35 19.51 0.05
CA PHE A 41 -9.33 19.25 1.12
C PHE A 41 -10.74 19.04 0.58
N GLY A 42 -11.14 19.81 -0.44
CA GLY A 42 -12.44 19.64 -1.11
C GLY A 42 -12.59 18.31 -1.85
N VAL A 43 -11.47 17.73 -2.32
CA VAL A 43 -11.43 16.42 -2.99
C VAL A 43 -11.15 15.27 -2.01
N TYR A 44 -10.33 15.51 -0.99
CA TYR A 44 -9.86 14.49 -0.03
C TYR A 44 -10.91 14.12 1.00
N VAL A 45 -11.67 15.09 1.49
CA VAL A 45 -12.71 14.84 2.51
C VAL A 45 -13.78 13.87 2.00
N PRO A 46 -14.36 14.04 0.79
CA PRO A 46 -15.28 13.07 0.23
C PRO A 46 -14.63 11.70 0.04
N LEU A 47 -13.41 11.66 -0.53
CA LEU A 47 -12.71 10.40 -0.81
C LEU A 47 -12.36 9.63 0.47
N CYS A 48 -11.95 10.32 1.55
CA CYS A 48 -11.66 9.70 2.84
C CYS A 48 -12.91 9.21 3.57
N CYS A 49 -14.03 9.93 3.50
CA CYS A 49 -15.30 9.45 4.08
C CYS A 49 -15.75 8.15 3.41
N PHE A 50 -15.73 8.09 2.07
CA PHE A 50 -16.00 6.84 1.34
C PHE A 50 -14.98 5.72 1.67
N HIS A 51 -13.75 6.09 2.01
CA HIS A 51 -12.66 5.17 2.33
C HIS A 51 -12.80 4.56 3.74
N GLN A 52 -13.29 5.31 4.73
CA GLN A 52 -13.44 4.87 6.11
C GLN A 52 -14.65 3.95 6.30
N ASP A 53 -15.75 4.19 5.57
CA ASP A 53 -16.92 3.29 5.54
C ASP A 53 -16.54 1.88 5.05
N SER A 54 -15.61 1.78 4.08
CA SER A 54 -15.12 0.49 3.58
C SER A 54 -14.30 -0.28 4.64
N ARG A 55 -13.53 0.43 5.48
CA ARG A 55 -12.70 -0.16 6.54
C ARG A 55 -13.53 -0.58 7.76
N ALA A 56 -14.57 0.18 8.10
CA ALA A 56 -15.54 -0.18 9.14
C ALA A 56 -16.31 -1.46 8.76
N HIS A 57 -16.68 -1.61 7.49
CA HIS A 57 -17.33 -2.83 6.99
C HIS A 57 -16.43 -4.08 7.08
N LEU A 58 -15.13 -3.94 6.78
CA LEU A 58 -14.15 -5.04 6.88
C LEU A 58 -13.89 -5.45 8.34
N LEU A 59 -13.69 -4.48 9.25
CA LEU A 59 -13.47 -4.77 10.68
C LEU A 59 -14.72 -5.34 11.38
N LEU A 60 -15.92 -4.91 10.99
CA LEU A 60 -17.17 -5.51 11.46
C LEU A 60 -17.32 -6.97 10.98
N THR A 61 -16.77 -7.29 9.81
CA THR A 61 -16.79 -8.67 9.29
C THR A 61 -15.83 -9.56 10.08
N ASP A 62 -14.63 -9.07 10.42
CA ASP A 62 -13.67 -9.76 11.31
C ASP A 62 -14.25 -9.95 12.72
N TYR A 63 -14.91 -8.93 13.29
CA TYR A 63 -15.54 -9.01 14.62
C TYR A 63 -16.70 -10.01 14.62
N ASN A 64 -17.57 -9.98 13.61
CA ASN A 64 -18.67 -10.93 13.49
C ASN A 64 -18.17 -12.37 13.29
N TYR A 65 -17.02 -12.57 12.64
CA TYR A 65 -16.45 -13.90 12.41
C TYR A 65 -15.78 -14.48 13.67
N MET A 66 -15.09 -13.64 14.45
CA MET A 66 -14.57 -14.05 15.77
C MET A 66 -15.70 -14.33 16.77
N VAL A 67 -16.77 -13.53 16.74
CA VAL A 67 -17.97 -13.76 17.57
C VAL A 67 -18.70 -15.03 17.15
N GLN A 68 -18.79 -15.36 15.86
CA GLN A 68 -19.40 -16.62 15.39
C GLN A 68 -18.69 -17.88 15.92
N HIS A 69 -17.36 -17.81 16.14
CA HIS A 69 -16.58 -18.93 16.66
C HIS A 69 -16.65 -19.07 18.19
N GLN A 70 -17.15 -18.03 18.88
CA GLN A 70 -17.28 -17.97 20.34
C GLN A 70 -18.76 -18.03 20.80
N ALA A 71 -19.72 -17.77 19.90
CA ALA A 71 -21.15 -17.75 20.16
C ALA A 71 -21.87 -19.10 20.05
N VAL A 72 -21.13 -20.22 19.89
CA VAL A 72 -21.73 -21.56 19.96
C VAL A 72 -21.99 -22.01 21.41
N GLU A 73 -21.52 -21.28 22.43
CA GLU A 73 -21.74 -21.67 23.84
C GLU A 73 -22.62 -20.76 24.70
N GLU A 74 -22.98 -19.53 24.29
CA GLU A 74 -23.82 -18.68 25.13
C GLU A 74 -24.88 -17.93 24.33
N SER A 75 -26.03 -18.58 24.17
CA SER A 75 -27.27 -17.90 23.83
C SER A 75 -28.02 -17.52 25.10
N ALA A 76 -28.08 -16.21 25.39
CA ALA A 76 -29.22 -15.48 25.93
C ALA A 76 -28.77 -14.23 26.71
N SER A 77 -29.01 -13.04 26.15
CA SER A 77 -29.73 -11.93 26.80
C SER A 77 -29.27 -10.55 26.31
N THR A 78 -30.29 -9.71 26.09
CA THR A 78 -30.30 -8.25 26.24
C THR A 78 -29.69 -7.30 25.19
N VAL A 79 -30.61 -6.78 24.35
CA VAL A 79 -30.98 -5.36 24.17
C VAL A 79 -29.90 -4.34 23.76
N GLY A 80 -30.12 -3.77 22.56
CA GLY A 80 -30.27 -2.32 22.35
C GLY A 80 -29.03 -1.42 22.43
N GLY A 81 -28.58 -0.92 21.28
CA GLY A 81 -27.56 0.13 21.20
C GLY A 81 -27.70 0.96 19.92
N LEU A 82 -28.45 2.06 20.04
CA LEU A 82 -28.68 3.10 19.04
C LEU A 82 -27.36 3.63 18.45
N ALA A 83 -27.17 3.46 17.13
CA ALA A 83 -26.03 3.98 16.38
C ALA A 83 -26.02 5.53 16.42
N LYS A 84 -25.24 6.09 17.34
CA LYS A 84 -25.04 7.52 17.50
C LYS A 84 -24.03 7.98 16.44
N SER A 85 -24.49 8.80 15.50
CA SER A 85 -23.70 9.56 14.53
C SER A 85 -22.41 10.09 15.19
N LYS A 86 -21.26 9.51 14.84
CA LYS A 86 -19.95 10.07 15.20
C LYS A 86 -19.76 11.36 14.41
N ASP A 87 -19.59 12.47 15.11
CA ASP A 87 -19.38 13.79 14.51
C ASP A 87 -18.18 13.74 13.56
N PHE A 88 -18.35 14.22 12.34
CA PHE A 88 -17.36 14.21 11.24
C PHE A 88 -15.95 14.68 11.65
N LEU A 89 -15.86 15.64 12.58
CA LEU A 89 -14.58 16.11 13.14
C LEU A 89 -13.88 15.06 14.00
N SER A 90 -14.64 14.24 14.73
CA SER A 90 -14.10 13.12 15.48
C SER A 90 -13.54 12.04 14.56
N LEU A 91 -14.19 11.76 13.41
CA LEU A 91 -13.70 10.83 12.40
C LEU A 91 -12.44 11.36 11.70
N LEU A 92 -12.41 12.65 11.35
CA LEU A 92 -11.21 13.29 10.80
C LEU A 92 -10.04 13.27 11.79
N LEU A 93 -10.30 13.55 13.06
CA LEU A 93 -9.28 13.58 14.11
C LEU A 93 -8.80 12.17 14.47
N GLU A 94 -9.69 11.18 14.43
CA GLU A 94 -9.37 9.75 14.60
C GLU A 94 -8.55 9.25 13.41
N SER A 95 -8.89 9.64 12.17
CA SER A 95 -8.10 9.37 10.96
C SER A 95 -6.71 10.03 11.00
N LEU A 96 -6.64 11.32 11.34
CA LEU A 96 -5.36 12.03 11.54
C LEU A 96 -4.52 11.39 12.64
N LYS A 97 -5.15 10.96 13.73
CA LYS A 97 -4.48 10.29 14.84
C LYS A 97 -4.00 8.89 14.47
N GLU A 98 -4.76 8.13 13.67
CA GLU A 98 -4.33 6.84 13.11
C GLU A 98 -3.17 7.01 12.14
N GLN A 99 -3.21 8.02 11.26
CA GLN A 99 -2.13 8.37 10.34
C GLN A 99 -0.85 8.78 11.07
N PHE A 100 -0.95 9.48 12.21
CA PHE A 100 0.21 9.94 12.98
C PHE A 100 0.74 8.93 14.01
N ASN A 101 -0.07 8.03 14.56
CA ASN A 101 0.34 7.22 15.72
C ASN A 101 0.50 5.70 15.50
N ASN A 102 0.06 5.10 14.38
CA ASN A 102 0.09 3.63 14.29
C ASN A 102 0.77 3.11 13.02
N ALA A 103 1.78 2.25 13.23
CA ALA A 103 2.09 1.20 12.28
C ALA A 103 0.80 0.38 12.09
N THR A 104 0.22 0.42 10.90
CA THR A 104 -0.98 -0.35 10.56
C THR A 104 -0.78 -1.80 11.03
N PRO A 105 -1.69 -2.35 11.86
CA PRO A 105 -1.54 -3.69 12.39
C PRO A 105 -1.42 -4.66 11.21
N ILE A 106 -0.29 -5.36 11.14
CA ILE A 106 -0.07 -6.38 10.13
C ILE A 106 -0.89 -7.59 10.57
N PRO A 107 -1.86 -8.07 9.75
CA PRO A 107 -2.63 -9.25 10.09
C PRO A 107 -1.67 -10.43 10.33
N THR A 108 -1.88 -11.16 11.42
CA THR A 108 -1.07 -12.36 11.72
C THR A 108 -1.58 -13.53 10.90
N HIS A 109 -0.70 -14.11 10.08
CA HIS A 109 -1.00 -15.34 9.35
C HIS A 109 -1.32 -16.46 10.33
N SER A 110 -2.56 -16.91 10.37
CA SER A 110 -2.95 -18.13 11.08
C SER A 110 -3.07 -19.19 10.02
N CYS A 111 -2.08 -20.08 9.82
CA CYS A 111 -2.12 -21.11 8.77
C CYS A 111 -3.41 -21.96 8.90
N PRO A 112 -4.50 -21.66 8.19
CA PRO A 112 -5.76 -22.35 8.42
C PRO A 112 -5.75 -23.66 7.64
N LEU A 113 -6.21 -24.74 8.25
CA LEU A 113 -6.33 -26.03 7.57
C LEU A 113 -7.59 -26.13 6.70
N SER A 114 -8.54 -25.18 6.80
CA SER A 114 -9.76 -25.19 6.00
C SER A 114 -9.65 -24.32 4.74
N PRO A 115 -10.13 -24.82 3.59
CA PRO A 115 -10.01 -24.11 2.31
C PRO A 115 -10.81 -22.80 2.26
N ASP A 116 -11.95 -22.72 2.96
CA ASP A 116 -12.78 -21.52 2.96
C ASP A 116 -12.15 -20.37 3.76
N LEU A 117 -11.47 -20.69 4.86
CA LEU A 117 -10.71 -19.68 5.63
C LEU A 117 -9.55 -19.12 4.81
N ILE A 118 -8.82 -19.96 4.06
CA ILE A 118 -7.72 -19.51 3.19
C ILE A 118 -8.24 -18.57 2.10
N ARG A 119 -9.40 -18.87 1.48
CA ARG A 119 -10.01 -18.00 0.48
C ARG A 119 -10.43 -16.66 1.09
N ASN A 120 -11.07 -16.68 2.25
CA ASN A 120 -11.50 -15.47 2.93
C ASN A 120 -10.31 -14.60 3.34
N GLU A 121 -9.24 -15.20 3.88
CA GLU A 121 -8.00 -14.51 4.21
C GLU A 121 -7.39 -13.81 2.98
N VAL A 122 -7.32 -14.51 1.83
CA VAL A 122 -6.83 -13.93 0.58
C VAL A 122 -7.70 -12.77 0.09
N GLU A 123 -9.02 -12.89 0.19
CA GLU A 123 -9.93 -11.80 -0.17
C GLU A 123 -9.73 -10.56 0.72
N CYS A 124 -9.61 -10.76 2.03
CA CYS A 124 -9.30 -9.70 3.00
C CYS A 124 -7.93 -9.05 2.70
N LEU A 125 -6.89 -9.85 2.49
CA LEU A 125 -5.54 -9.35 2.16
C LEU A 125 -5.49 -8.63 0.81
N LYS A 126 -6.27 -9.07 -0.17
CA LYS A 126 -6.42 -8.37 -1.45
C LYS A 126 -7.08 -7.02 -1.26
N ALA A 127 -8.15 -6.94 -0.46
CA ALA A 127 -8.81 -5.68 -0.13
C ALA A 127 -7.86 -4.73 0.62
N ASP A 128 -7.13 -5.22 1.62
CA ASP A 128 -6.16 -4.44 2.39
C ASP A 128 -4.98 -3.96 1.53
N PHE A 129 -4.43 -4.81 0.66
CA PHE A 129 -3.40 -4.41 -0.30
C PHE A 129 -3.89 -3.30 -1.24
N ASN A 130 -5.08 -3.46 -1.82
CA ASN A 130 -5.64 -2.45 -2.71
C ASN A 130 -5.90 -1.12 -1.97
N HIS A 131 -6.32 -1.20 -0.71
CA HIS A 131 -6.51 -0.03 0.14
C HIS A 131 -5.19 0.70 0.38
N ARG A 132 -4.15 0.00 0.82
CA ARG A 132 -2.80 0.56 1.02
C ARG A 132 -2.24 1.20 -0.24
N ILE A 133 -2.41 0.55 -1.40
CA ILE A 133 -1.92 1.13 -2.68
C ILE A 133 -2.68 2.39 -3.05
N LYS A 134 -4.00 2.45 -2.85
CA LYS A 134 -4.79 3.67 -3.07
C LYS A 134 -4.33 4.80 -2.14
N GLU A 135 -4.11 4.47 -0.86
CA GLU A 135 -3.60 5.42 0.14
C GLU A 135 -2.21 5.95 -0.24
N VAL A 136 -1.28 5.07 -0.65
CA VAL A 136 0.05 5.46 -1.15
C VAL A 136 -0.06 6.39 -2.35
N LEU A 137 -0.86 6.04 -3.36
CA LEU A 137 -1.03 6.85 -4.57
C LEU A 137 -1.62 8.22 -4.26
N PHE A 138 -2.61 8.28 -3.37
CA PHE A 138 -3.23 9.52 -2.98
C PHE A 138 -2.25 10.41 -2.19
N ASN A 139 -1.62 9.86 -1.15
CA ASN A 139 -0.71 10.61 -0.29
C ASN A 139 0.55 11.08 -1.03
N SER A 140 1.04 10.32 -2.01
CA SER A 140 2.16 10.75 -2.85
C SER A 140 1.78 11.89 -3.78
N LEU A 141 0.59 11.84 -4.41
CA LEU A 141 0.06 12.92 -5.24
C LEU A 141 -0.20 14.19 -4.41
N PHE A 142 -0.77 14.04 -3.22
CA PHE A 142 -0.99 15.14 -2.28
C PHE A 142 0.34 15.80 -1.89
N SER A 143 1.37 15.00 -1.59
CA SER A 143 2.70 15.50 -1.28
C SER A 143 3.29 16.29 -2.46
N ALA A 144 3.22 15.75 -3.68
CA ALA A 144 3.70 16.43 -4.88
C ALA A 144 2.93 17.73 -5.16
N TYR A 145 1.62 17.74 -4.91
CA TYR A 145 0.78 18.92 -5.06
C TYR A 145 1.25 20.06 -4.16
N TYR A 146 1.38 19.83 -2.85
CA TYR A 146 1.75 20.89 -1.91
C TYR A 146 3.22 21.29 -1.99
N VAL A 147 4.12 20.33 -2.25
CA VAL A 147 5.56 20.60 -2.25
C VAL A 147 6.02 21.22 -3.57
N ALA A 148 5.52 20.76 -4.71
CA ALA A 148 6.06 21.15 -6.02
C ALA A 148 5.08 21.93 -6.90
N PHE A 149 3.78 21.61 -6.89
CA PHE A 149 2.81 22.30 -7.76
C PHE A 149 2.32 23.63 -7.16
N LEU A 150 1.90 23.62 -5.90
CA LEU A 150 1.28 24.76 -5.24
C LEU A 150 2.16 26.02 -5.25
N PRO A 151 3.50 25.95 -5.00
CA PRO A 151 4.36 27.13 -5.10
C PRO A 151 4.29 27.80 -6.49
N LEU A 152 4.11 27.03 -7.57
CA LEU A 152 4.00 27.55 -8.94
C LEU A 152 2.73 28.38 -9.13
N CYS A 153 1.63 28.03 -8.47
CA CYS A 153 0.38 28.80 -8.52
C CYS A 153 0.49 30.17 -7.84
N PHE A 154 1.43 30.33 -6.91
CA PHE A 154 1.67 31.58 -6.18
C PHE A 154 2.84 32.42 -6.73
N VAL A 155 3.50 31.96 -7.80
CA VAL A 155 4.55 32.75 -8.47
C VAL A 155 3.93 34.01 -9.09
N LYS A 156 4.55 35.17 -8.84
CA LYS A 156 4.15 36.44 -9.45
C LYS A 156 4.37 36.39 -10.96
N SER A 157 3.43 36.94 -11.74
CA SER A 157 3.49 37.00 -13.20
C SER A 157 4.73 37.72 -13.78
N THR A 158 5.42 38.50 -12.96
CA THR A 158 6.65 39.21 -13.31
C THR A 158 7.92 38.37 -13.19
N GLN A 159 7.85 37.15 -12.64
CA GLN A 159 9.01 36.31 -12.38
C GLN A 159 9.06 35.15 -13.37
N TYR A 160 10.16 35.07 -14.13
CA TYR A 160 10.39 33.99 -15.08
C TYR A 160 10.88 32.73 -14.33
N TYR A 161 10.22 31.60 -14.58
CA TYR A 161 10.66 30.30 -14.10
C TYR A 161 10.68 29.27 -15.23
N ASP A 162 11.53 28.27 -15.10
CA ASP A 162 11.68 27.20 -16.08
C ASP A 162 10.58 26.15 -15.90
N MET A 163 9.57 26.19 -16.76
CA MET A 163 8.44 25.27 -16.69
C MET A 163 8.87 23.80 -16.87
N ARG A 164 9.90 23.54 -17.68
CA ARG A 164 10.39 22.17 -17.91
C ARG A 164 11.00 21.60 -16.64
N TRP A 165 11.86 22.37 -15.99
CA TRP A 165 12.46 21.97 -14.72
C TRP A 165 11.41 21.78 -13.63
N SER A 166 10.43 22.67 -13.53
CA SER A 166 9.34 22.55 -12.56
C SER A 166 8.51 21.28 -12.77
N CYS A 167 8.21 20.91 -14.03
CA CYS A 167 7.54 19.65 -14.35
C CYS A 167 8.40 18.43 -13.99
N GLU A 168 9.70 18.45 -14.32
CA GLU A 168 10.63 17.38 -13.94
C GLU A 168 10.67 17.23 -12.41
N HIS A 169 10.81 18.34 -11.67
CA HIS A 169 10.81 18.37 -10.21
C HIS A 169 9.52 17.82 -9.60
N LEU A 170 8.36 18.20 -10.15
CA LEU A 170 7.06 17.66 -9.73
C LEU A 170 7.00 16.14 -9.87
N ILE A 171 7.43 15.61 -11.01
CA ILE A 171 7.44 14.16 -11.26
C ILE A 171 8.41 13.46 -10.31
N MET A 172 9.59 14.02 -10.08
CA MET A 172 10.57 13.44 -9.14
C MET A 172 10.05 13.42 -7.70
N VAL A 173 9.50 14.54 -7.21
CA VAL A 173 8.92 14.60 -5.87
C VAL A 173 7.80 13.57 -5.72
N TRP A 174 6.95 13.41 -6.75
CA TRP A 174 5.88 12.43 -6.75
C TRP A 174 6.40 10.99 -6.68
N ILE A 175 7.36 10.61 -7.53
CA ILE A 175 7.91 9.24 -7.55
C ILE A 175 8.64 8.95 -6.22
N ASN A 176 9.42 9.88 -5.69
CA ASN A 176 10.13 9.69 -4.42
C ASN A 176 9.16 9.54 -3.24
N ALA A 177 8.13 10.38 -3.18
CA ALA A 177 7.07 10.25 -2.19
C ALA A 177 6.34 8.91 -2.33
N PHE A 178 6.04 8.48 -3.56
CA PHE A 178 5.40 7.20 -3.84
C PHE A 178 6.24 6.01 -3.36
N VAL A 179 7.54 5.97 -3.69
CA VAL A 179 8.43 4.89 -3.24
C VAL A 179 8.55 4.91 -1.72
N MET A 180 8.81 6.07 -1.12
CA MET A 180 8.95 6.21 0.33
C MET A 180 7.70 5.73 1.07
N LEU A 181 6.51 6.19 0.66
CA LEU A 181 5.23 5.77 1.24
C LEU A 181 4.97 4.27 1.01
N THR A 182 5.29 3.74 -0.17
CA THR A 182 5.19 2.30 -0.43
C THR A 182 6.03 1.49 0.56
N THR A 183 7.27 1.92 0.84
CA THR A 183 8.13 1.22 1.83
C THR A 183 7.67 1.34 3.28
N GLN A 184 6.77 2.28 3.58
CA GLN A 184 6.20 2.49 4.91
C GLN A 184 4.89 1.71 5.08
N LEU A 185 3.99 1.78 4.09
CA LEU A 185 2.68 1.13 4.13
C LEU A 185 2.73 -0.36 3.74
N LEU A 186 3.75 -0.79 2.99
CA LEU A 186 4.00 -2.19 2.62
C LEU A 186 5.35 -2.67 3.18
N PRO A 187 5.45 -2.89 4.51
CA PRO A 187 6.69 -3.39 5.11
C PRO A 187 7.02 -4.81 4.62
N SER A 188 8.30 -5.20 4.70
CA SER A 188 8.79 -6.52 4.28
C SER A 188 8.06 -7.70 4.96
N LYS A 189 7.63 -7.53 6.22
CA LYS A 189 6.78 -8.50 6.94
C LYS A 189 5.42 -8.70 6.30
N TYR A 190 4.80 -7.64 5.78
CA TYR A 190 3.52 -7.72 5.09
C TYR A 190 3.66 -8.42 3.73
N CYS A 191 4.79 -8.21 3.05
CA CYS A 191 5.10 -8.95 1.83
C CYS A 191 5.30 -10.47 2.08
N ASP A 192 5.89 -10.85 3.22
CA ASP A 192 6.00 -12.26 3.65
C ASP A 192 4.62 -12.88 3.94
N LEU A 193 3.73 -12.14 4.62
CA LEU A 193 2.34 -12.54 4.83
C LEU A 193 1.62 -12.82 3.50
N LEU A 194 1.64 -11.86 2.58
CA LEU A 194 1.02 -12.01 1.25
C LEU A 194 1.61 -13.18 0.46
N HIS A 195 2.91 -13.44 0.61
CA HIS A 195 3.55 -14.58 -0.02
C HIS A 195 3.07 -15.91 0.56
N LYS A 196 2.98 -16.03 1.88
CA LYS A 196 2.47 -17.24 2.57
C LYS A 196 1.04 -17.54 2.17
N SER A 197 0.14 -16.56 2.23
CA SER A 197 -1.26 -16.74 1.84
C SER A 197 -1.37 -17.07 0.34
N ALA A 198 -0.54 -16.46 -0.53
CA ALA A 198 -0.47 -16.83 -1.95
C ALA A 198 0.05 -18.25 -2.19
N ALA A 199 1.00 -18.73 -1.37
CA ALA A 199 1.51 -20.10 -1.46
C ALA A 199 0.44 -21.14 -1.05
N HIS A 200 -0.39 -20.82 -0.05
CA HIS A 200 -1.52 -21.66 0.37
C HIS A 200 -2.69 -21.64 -0.64
N LEU A 201 -2.91 -20.52 -1.32
CA LEU A 201 -3.95 -20.39 -2.34
C LEU A 201 -3.69 -21.27 -3.57
N GLY A 202 -2.44 -21.28 -4.06
CA GLY A 202 -2.08 -22.00 -5.29
C GLY A 202 -2.56 -21.31 -6.58
N LYS A 203 -2.35 -21.99 -7.71
CA LYS A 203 -2.77 -21.53 -9.04
C LYS A 203 -3.27 -22.70 -9.88
N TRP A 204 -4.30 -22.42 -10.68
CA TRP A 204 -4.76 -23.29 -11.76
C TRP A 204 -4.13 -22.91 -13.10
N GLN A 205 -3.63 -23.91 -13.82
CA GLN A 205 -3.29 -23.79 -15.24
C GLN A 205 -4.44 -24.35 -16.06
N LYS A 206 -5.03 -23.53 -16.93
CA LYS A 206 -6.05 -23.99 -17.89
C LYS A 206 -5.36 -24.88 -18.93
N LEU A 207 -5.86 -26.08 -19.14
CA LEU A 207 -5.43 -26.97 -20.20
C LEU A 207 -6.40 -26.84 -21.39
N GLU A 208 -5.83 -26.86 -22.59
CA GLU A 208 -6.60 -26.92 -23.82
C GLU A 208 -7.14 -28.35 -24.06
N HIS A 209 -8.28 -28.43 -24.75
CA HIS A 209 -9.15 -29.61 -24.85
C HIS A 209 -8.56 -30.86 -25.54
N GLY A 210 -7.26 -30.89 -25.84
CA GLY A 210 -6.62 -31.97 -26.60
C GLY A 210 -5.66 -32.89 -25.84
N SER A 211 -5.22 -32.56 -24.61
CA SER A 211 -3.98 -33.17 -24.11
C SER A 211 -4.10 -34.42 -23.23
N TYR A 212 -5.20 -34.72 -22.53
CA TYR A 212 -5.24 -35.88 -21.61
C TYR A 212 -6.65 -36.46 -21.42
N SER A 213 -6.99 -37.49 -22.20
CA SER A 213 -8.27 -38.23 -22.07
C SER A 213 -8.25 -39.34 -21.01
N ASN A 214 -7.06 -39.75 -20.54
CA ASN A 214 -6.89 -40.98 -19.76
C ASN A 214 -6.43 -40.76 -18.30
N ALA A 215 -6.33 -39.51 -17.83
CA ALA A 215 -6.00 -39.22 -16.44
C ALA A 215 -7.28 -39.17 -15.58
N PRO A 216 -7.25 -39.59 -14.30
CA PRO A 216 -8.39 -39.48 -13.40
C PRO A 216 -8.87 -38.02 -13.31
N GLN A 217 -10.08 -37.76 -13.80
CA GLN A 217 -10.65 -36.41 -13.78
C GLN A 217 -11.51 -36.26 -12.52
N HIS A 218 -11.07 -35.42 -11.60
CA HIS A 218 -11.90 -35.09 -10.44
C HIS A 218 -12.80 -33.89 -10.75
N ILE A 219 -14.02 -33.89 -10.20
CA ILE A 219 -14.92 -32.74 -10.23
C ILE A 219 -14.43 -31.75 -9.16
N TRP A 220 -14.36 -30.47 -9.49
CA TRP A 220 -13.94 -29.46 -8.51
C TRP A 220 -14.93 -29.37 -7.35
N SER A 221 -14.40 -29.30 -6.14
CA SER A 221 -15.14 -29.08 -4.90
C SER A 221 -14.50 -27.95 -4.09
N GLU A 222 -15.34 -27.14 -3.48
CA GLU A 222 -14.93 -25.99 -2.65
C GLU A 222 -14.20 -26.45 -1.38
N ASN A 223 -14.62 -27.56 -0.79
CA ASN A 223 -14.13 -28.01 0.52
C ASN A 223 -12.86 -28.87 0.43
N THR A 224 -12.26 -29.01 -0.74
CA THR A 224 -11.11 -29.91 -0.96
C THR A 224 -9.86 -29.14 -1.33
N ILE A 225 -8.75 -29.47 -0.66
CA ILE A 225 -7.42 -28.96 -0.98
C ILE A 225 -6.81 -29.87 -2.05
N TRP A 226 -6.49 -29.31 -3.21
CA TRP A 226 -5.98 -30.07 -4.35
C TRP A 226 -4.44 -30.10 -4.32
N PRO A 227 -3.81 -31.29 -4.30
CA PRO A 227 -2.35 -31.39 -4.34
C PRO A 227 -1.79 -31.12 -5.74
N GLN A 228 -0.48 -30.90 -5.81
CA GLN A 228 0.21 -30.55 -7.04
C GLN A 228 -0.02 -31.59 -8.16
N GLY A 229 -0.31 -31.10 -9.37
CA GLY A 229 -0.45 -31.94 -10.56
C GLY A 229 -1.83 -32.55 -10.78
N VAL A 230 -2.77 -32.45 -9.82
CA VAL A 230 -4.12 -32.99 -10.00
C VAL A 230 -4.89 -32.20 -11.07
N LEU A 231 -5.64 -32.96 -11.88
CA LEU A 231 -6.50 -32.45 -12.93
C LEU A 231 -7.94 -32.39 -12.44
N VAL A 232 -8.49 -31.19 -12.51
CA VAL A 232 -9.84 -30.90 -12.05
C VAL A 232 -10.67 -30.31 -13.18
N ARG A 233 -11.90 -30.78 -13.32
CA ARG A 233 -12.87 -30.25 -14.27
C ARG A 233 -13.74 -29.18 -13.62
N HIS A 234 -13.74 -27.99 -14.20
CA HIS A 234 -14.61 -26.88 -13.79
C HIS A 234 -15.08 -26.10 -15.02
N SER A 235 -16.37 -25.72 -15.06
CA SER A 235 -16.97 -24.92 -16.14
C SER A 235 -16.57 -25.35 -17.58
N ARG A 236 -16.66 -26.66 -17.88
CA ARG A 236 -16.30 -27.30 -19.18
C ARG A 236 -14.83 -27.17 -19.62
N CYS A 237 -13.95 -26.69 -18.75
CA CYS A 237 -12.51 -26.62 -18.98
C CYS A 237 -11.77 -27.53 -17.99
N LEU A 238 -10.59 -28.00 -18.38
CA LEU A 238 -9.71 -28.79 -17.53
C LEU A 238 -8.65 -27.85 -16.92
N TYR A 239 -8.43 -27.99 -15.62
CA TYR A 239 -7.45 -27.20 -14.88
C TYR A 239 -6.46 -28.11 -14.17
N ARG A 240 -5.17 -27.77 -14.23
CA ARG A 240 -4.10 -28.46 -13.49
C ARG A 240 -3.65 -27.63 -12.29
N ALA A 241 -3.52 -28.27 -11.14
CA ALA A 241 -2.98 -27.64 -9.95
C ALA A 241 -1.46 -27.45 -10.06
N MET A 242 -0.98 -26.21 -9.94
CA MET A 242 0.44 -25.86 -10.06
C MET A 242 1.18 -25.74 -8.72
N GLY A 243 0.46 -25.48 -7.63
CA GLY A 243 1.01 -25.31 -6.28
C GLY A 243 0.99 -26.59 -5.43
N PRO A 244 1.75 -26.61 -4.31
CA PRO A 244 1.74 -27.74 -3.36
C PRO A 244 0.37 -27.93 -2.69
N TYR A 245 -0.30 -26.82 -2.38
CA TYR A 245 -1.68 -26.74 -1.93
C TYR A 245 -2.42 -25.82 -2.89
N ASN A 246 -3.54 -26.27 -3.45
CA ASN A 246 -4.33 -25.48 -4.37
C ASN A 246 -5.77 -25.40 -3.90
N VAL A 247 -6.16 -24.21 -3.48
CA VAL A 247 -7.46 -23.87 -2.88
C VAL A 247 -8.19 -22.82 -3.73
N ALA A 248 -7.48 -22.15 -4.65
CA ALA A 248 -8.02 -21.15 -5.56
C ALA A 248 -9.29 -21.64 -6.28
N VAL A 249 -10.18 -20.72 -6.63
CA VAL A 249 -11.34 -21.05 -7.48
C VAL A 249 -10.87 -21.11 -8.94
N PRO A 250 -11.01 -22.27 -9.62
CA PRO A 250 -10.68 -22.36 -11.04
C PRO A 250 -11.59 -21.42 -11.84
N SER A 251 -10.99 -20.70 -12.80
CA SER A 251 -11.59 -19.61 -13.59
C SER A 251 -11.58 -18.20 -12.96
N ASP A 252 -11.21 -18.01 -11.70
CA ASP A 252 -11.09 -16.65 -11.14
C ASP A 252 -9.75 -15.99 -11.53
N VAL A 253 -9.85 -14.87 -12.26
CA VAL A 253 -8.70 -14.04 -12.68
C VAL A 253 -8.08 -13.32 -11.48
N SER A 254 -8.88 -13.01 -10.45
CA SER A 254 -8.42 -12.26 -9.29
C SER A 254 -7.42 -13.08 -8.45
N HIS A 255 -7.72 -14.36 -8.20
CA HIS A 255 -6.82 -15.31 -7.54
C HIS A 255 -5.56 -15.57 -8.38
N ALA A 256 -5.71 -15.68 -9.71
CA ALA A 256 -4.56 -15.85 -10.60
C ALA A 256 -3.61 -14.65 -10.58
N ARG A 257 -4.13 -13.42 -10.55
CA ARG A 257 -3.33 -12.19 -10.43
C ARG A 257 -2.67 -12.06 -9.06
N PHE A 258 -3.39 -12.38 -7.98
CA PHE A 258 -2.86 -12.37 -6.62
C PHE A 258 -1.68 -13.33 -6.49
N TYR A 259 -1.85 -14.58 -6.94
CA TYR A 259 -0.77 -15.55 -6.99
C TYR A 259 0.38 -15.07 -7.89
N PHE A 260 0.07 -14.55 -9.08
CA PHE A 260 1.10 -14.00 -9.96
C PHE A 260 1.79 -12.76 -9.38
N LEU A 261 1.24 -12.02 -8.43
CA LEU A 261 1.96 -10.88 -7.84
C LEU A 261 2.82 -11.36 -6.66
N PHE A 262 2.24 -12.15 -5.76
CA PHE A 262 2.81 -12.44 -4.44
C PHE A 262 3.51 -13.79 -4.31
N HIS A 263 3.38 -14.72 -5.28
CA HIS A 263 4.08 -16.01 -5.25
C HIS A 263 5.62 -15.87 -5.21
N ARG A 264 6.17 -14.74 -5.66
CA ARG A 264 7.58 -14.39 -5.43
C ARG A 264 7.62 -13.02 -4.76
N PRO A 265 7.88 -12.94 -3.44
CA PRO A 265 7.80 -11.68 -2.70
C PRO A 265 8.87 -10.68 -3.16
N LEU A 266 9.97 -11.20 -3.73
CA LEU A 266 11.03 -10.40 -4.35
C LEU A 266 10.58 -9.61 -5.58
N ARG A 267 9.46 -9.94 -6.24
CA ARG A 267 9.05 -9.22 -7.47
C ARG A 267 8.64 -7.78 -7.18
N LEU A 268 7.77 -7.57 -6.20
CA LEU A 268 7.34 -6.22 -5.81
C LEU A 268 8.54 -5.40 -5.32
N LEU A 269 9.40 -6.03 -4.52
CA LEU A 269 10.60 -5.38 -4.00
C LEU A 269 11.63 -5.05 -5.10
N ASN A 270 11.86 -5.95 -6.05
CA ASN A 270 12.75 -5.71 -7.18
C ASN A 270 12.21 -4.61 -8.11
N LEU A 271 10.88 -4.54 -8.31
CA LEU A 271 10.25 -3.46 -9.06
C LEU A 271 10.49 -2.12 -8.37
N LEU A 272 10.34 -2.07 -7.04
CA LEU A 272 10.52 -0.85 -6.27
C LEU A 272 11.99 -0.40 -6.26
N ILE A 273 12.94 -1.34 -6.15
CA ILE A 273 14.38 -1.08 -6.30
C ILE A 273 14.73 -0.58 -7.70
N LEU A 274 14.11 -1.14 -8.74
CA LEU A 274 14.32 -0.70 -10.12
C LEU A 274 13.86 0.76 -10.29
N ILE A 275 12.65 1.09 -9.83
CA ILE A 275 12.11 2.45 -9.88
C ILE A 275 13.02 3.42 -9.12
N GLU A 276 13.35 3.11 -7.85
CA GLU A 276 14.21 3.96 -7.02
C GLU A 276 15.62 4.12 -7.61
N GLY A 277 16.21 3.02 -8.09
CA GLY A 277 17.52 3.03 -8.74
C GLY A 277 17.53 3.88 -10.02
N SER A 278 16.48 3.80 -10.84
CA SER A 278 16.33 4.66 -12.02
C SER A 278 16.21 6.14 -11.64
N VAL A 279 15.47 6.46 -10.58
CA VAL A 279 15.32 7.85 -10.10
C VAL A 279 16.63 8.39 -9.54
N VAL A 280 17.33 7.64 -8.70
CA VAL A 280 18.65 8.03 -8.16
C VAL A 280 19.65 8.23 -9.30
N PHE A 281 19.66 7.35 -10.30
CA PHE A 281 20.54 7.50 -11.46
C PHE A 281 20.21 8.78 -12.26
N TYR A 282 18.93 9.04 -12.51
CA TYR A 282 18.50 10.27 -13.19
C TYR A 282 18.85 11.52 -12.40
N GLN A 283 18.66 11.52 -11.07
CA GLN A 283 19.03 12.63 -10.19
C GLN A 283 20.53 12.89 -10.22
N LEU A 284 21.35 11.83 -10.22
CA LEU A 284 22.80 11.95 -10.28
C LEU A 284 23.27 12.50 -11.63
N TYR A 285 22.67 12.03 -12.73
CA TYR A 285 22.90 12.58 -14.06
C TYR A 285 22.49 14.06 -14.15
N SER A 286 21.32 14.40 -13.63
CA SER A 286 20.81 15.78 -13.63
C SER A 286 21.68 16.71 -12.78
N LEU A 287 22.18 16.22 -11.64
CA LEU A 287 23.10 16.96 -10.76
C LEU A 287 24.41 17.30 -11.47
N LEU A 288 24.99 16.35 -12.22
CA LEU A 288 26.23 16.58 -12.98
C LEU A 288 26.06 17.60 -14.12
N ARG A 289 24.86 17.70 -14.69
CA ARG A 289 24.53 18.64 -15.76
C ARG A 289 24.06 20.01 -15.26
N SER A 290 23.74 20.13 -13.97
CA SER A 290 23.12 21.33 -13.42
C SER A 290 24.13 22.48 -13.26
N GLU A 291 23.98 23.54 -14.06
CA GLU A 291 24.77 24.77 -13.94
C GLU A 291 24.20 25.75 -12.89
N LYS A 292 22.90 25.63 -12.56
CA LYS A 292 22.20 26.55 -11.67
C LYS A 292 22.23 26.05 -10.23
N TRP A 293 22.66 26.89 -9.28
CA TRP A 293 22.78 26.49 -7.87
C TRP A 293 21.46 26.01 -7.24
N ASN A 294 20.32 26.65 -7.56
CA ASN A 294 19.00 26.26 -7.04
C ASN A 294 18.60 24.84 -7.47
N HIS A 295 18.95 24.45 -8.69
CA HIS A 295 18.68 23.12 -9.23
C HIS A 295 19.56 22.08 -8.53
N THR A 296 20.82 22.42 -8.30
CA THR A 296 21.79 21.56 -7.62
C THR A 296 21.40 21.33 -6.17
N LEU A 297 20.97 22.37 -5.44
CA LEU A 297 20.58 22.26 -4.04
C LEU A 297 19.34 21.38 -3.84
N SER A 298 18.29 21.59 -4.64
CA SER A 298 17.05 20.81 -4.52
C SER A 298 17.27 19.33 -4.86
N MET A 299 18.06 19.05 -5.90
CA MET A 299 18.41 17.68 -6.27
C MET A 299 19.28 17.00 -5.22
N ALA A 300 20.26 17.71 -4.64
CA ALA A 300 21.13 17.14 -3.61
C ALA A 300 20.35 16.73 -2.35
N LEU A 301 19.38 17.55 -1.92
CA LEU A 301 18.54 17.23 -0.76
C LEU A 301 17.65 16.02 -1.01
N ILE A 302 17.02 15.94 -2.18
CA ILE A 302 16.17 14.79 -2.54
C ILE A 302 17.03 13.52 -2.67
N LEU A 303 18.19 13.61 -3.32
CA LEU A 303 19.11 12.50 -3.50
C LEU A 303 19.60 11.94 -2.15
N PHE A 304 19.87 12.82 -1.17
CA PHE A 304 20.24 12.40 0.17
C PHE A 304 19.15 11.54 0.84
N CYS A 305 17.89 11.95 0.75
CA CYS A 305 16.76 11.18 1.27
C CYS A 305 16.60 9.83 0.53
N ASN A 306 16.77 9.84 -0.79
CA ASN A 306 16.64 8.66 -1.63
C ASN A 306 17.72 7.60 -1.35
N TYR A 307 18.93 8.00 -0.95
CA TYR A 307 19.95 7.03 -0.54
C TYR A 307 19.52 6.19 0.66
N TYR A 308 18.85 6.80 1.64
CA TYR A 308 18.31 6.06 2.78
C TYR A 308 17.24 5.06 2.35
N VAL A 309 16.32 5.47 1.46
CA VAL A 309 15.25 4.60 0.94
C VAL A 309 15.84 3.44 0.14
N LEU A 310 16.79 3.71 -0.75
CA LEU A 310 17.50 2.70 -1.54
C LEU A 310 18.23 1.70 -0.63
N PHE A 311 18.95 2.19 0.39
CA PHE A 311 19.62 1.33 1.36
C PHE A 311 18.63 0.43 2.10
N LYS A 312 17.51 0.98 2.55
CA LYS A 312 16.44 0.22 3.22
C LYS A 312 15.88 -0.87 2.32
N LEU A 313 15.58 -0.56 1.05
CA LEU A 313 15.07 -1.51 0.07
C LEU A 313 16.08 -2.64 -0.23
N LEU A 314 17.35 -2.30 -0.40
CA LEU A 314 18.42 -3.29 -0.62
C LEU A 314 18.60 -4.21 0.59
N ARG A 315 18.57 -3.65 1.81
CA ARG A 315 18.61 -4.43 3.05
C ARG A 315 17.45 -5.42 3.09
N ASP A 316 16.23 -4.95 2.86
CA ASP A 316 15.03 -5.79 2.86
C ASP A 316 15.14 -6.90 1.80
N ARG A 317 15.72 -6.60 0.63
CA ARG A 317 15.94 -7.60 -0.43
C ARG A 317 16.92 -8.67 0.00
N ILE A 318 18.02 -8.29 0.63
CA ILE A 318 19.04 -9.26 1.07
C ILE A 318 18.48 -10.15 2.18
N VAL A 319 17.78 -9.56 3.16
CA VAL A 319 17.17 -10.30 4.28
C VAL A 319 16.13 -11.29 3.76
N LEU A 320 15.21 -10.83 2.93
CA LEU A 320 14.13 -11.65 2.38
C LEU A 320 14.68 -12.69 1.39
N GLY A 321 15.66 -12.30 0.57
CA GLY A 321 16.35 -13.20 -0.34
C GLY A 321 17.06 -14.33 0.40
N ARG A 322 17.75 -14.04 1.51
CA ARG A 322 18.34 -15.08 2.35
C ARG A 322 17.28 -16.00 2.94
N ALA A 323 16.21 -15.44 3.53
CA ALA A 323 15.15 -16.21 4.16
C ALA A 323 14.50 -17.26 3.22
N TYR A 324 14.27 -16.89 1.95
CA TYR A 324 13.69 -17.81 0.96
C TYR A 324 14.70 -18.59 0.12
N SER A 325 16.01 -18.32 0.23
CA SER A 325 17.05 -19.18 -0.39
C SER A 325 17.33 -20.43 0.44
N TYR A 326 17.18 -20.34 1.77
CA TYR A 326 17.38 -21.48 2.67
C TYR A 326 16.47 -22.70 2.41
N PRO A 327 15.16 -22.57 2.10
CA PRO A 327 14.32 -23.74 1.85
C PRO A 327 14.72 -24.52 0.60
N LEU A 328 15.30 -23.90 -0.45
CA LEU A 328 15.76 -24.62 -1.65
C LEU A 328 16.92 -25.57 -1.35
N ASN A 329 17.88 -25.15 -0.53
CA ASN A 329 19.06 -25.96 -0.22
C ASN A 329 18.75 -27.16 0.69
N SER A 330 17.70 -27.08 1.52
CA SER A 330 17.28 -28.20 2.38
C SER A 330 16.53 -29.31 1.63
N TYR A 331 15.96 -29.03 0.46
CA TYR A 331 15.34 -30.07 -0.37
C TYR A 331 16.36 -30.73 -1.31
N GLU A 332 17.41 -30.03 -1.74
CA GLU A 332 18.50 -30.65 -2.51
C GLU A 332 19.40 -31.57 -1.66
N LEU A 333 19.49 -31.35 -0.34
CA LEU A 333 20.22 -32.27 0.56
C LEU A 333 19.44 -33.55 0.95
N LYS A 334 18.24 -33.74 0.41
CA LYS A 334 17.41 -34.95 0.61
C LYS A 334 17.05 -35.68 -0.69
N ALA A 335 17.67 -35.30 -1.82
CA ALA A 335 17.53 -36.01 -3.10
C ALA A 335 18.63 -37.06 -3.27
#